data_AF-A0A367Y6E0-F1
#
_entry.id   AF-A0A367Y6E0-F1
#
_cell.length_a   1.000
_cell.length_b   1.000
_cell.length_c   1.000
_cell.angle_alpha   90.00
_cell.angle_beta   90.00
_cell.angle_gamma   90.00
#
_symmetry.space_group_name_H-M   'P 1'
#
loop_
_entity.id
_entity.type
_entity.pdbx_description
1 polymer ?
#
loop_
_entity_poly.entity_id
_entity_poly.type
_entity_poly.pdbx_seq_one_letter_code
_entity_poly.pdbx_strand_id
1 'polypeptide(L)' 'MWLRHEGALAAAIADELGADPRDPRIHLFAHFVLESWSVVDVSDDPLVVLDATFALLEPGWLAVEPAPGE' A
#
# COMPACT_ATOMS: atom_id res chain seq x y z
N MET A 1 -0.16 -4.03 -17.55
CA MET A 1 -1.32 -4.32 -16.68
C MET A 1 -1.13 -3.90 -15.23
N TRP A 2 0.10 -3.67 -14.75
CA TRP A 2 0.44 -3.20 -13.40
C TRP A 2 -0.24 -1.86 -13.00
N LEU A 3 -0.20 -0.85 -13.87
CA LEU A 3 -0.79 0.48 -13.63
C LEU A 3 -2.31 0.45 -13.36
N ARG A 4 -3.04 -0.55 -13.89
CA ARG A 4 -4.48 -0.68 -13.58
C ARG A 4 -4.70 -1.19 -12.15
N HIS A 5 -3.81 -2.07 -11.68
CA HIS A 5 -3.90 -2.65 -10.33
C HIS A 5 -3.49 -1.62 -9.29
N GLU A 6 -2.47 -0.81 -9.59
CA GLU A 6 -2.08 0.35 -8.78
C GLU A 6 -3.24 1.35 -8.64
N GLY A 7 -3.81 1.81 -9.77
CA GLY A 7 -4.90 2.78 -9.73
C GLY A 7 -6.17 2.25 -9.05
N ALA A 8 -6.49 0.96 -9.21
CA ALA A 8 -7.63 0.34 -8.53
C ALA A 8 -7.42 0.25 -7.01
N LEU A 9 -6.21 -0.12 -6.57
CA LEU A 9 -5.86 -0.19 -5.15
C LEU A 9 -5.82 1.21 -4.52
N ALA A 10 -5.21 2.19 -5.19
CA ALA A 10 -5.15 3.56 -4.72
C ALA A 10 -6.56 4.17 -4.59
N ALA A 11 -7.45 3.91 -5.55
CA ALA A 11 -8.84 4.35 -5.48
C ALA A 11 -9.59 3.72 -4.29
N ALA A 12 -9.40 2.42 -4.04
CA ALA A 12 -10.02 1.74 -2.91
C ALA A 12 -9.52 2.28 -1.55
N ILE A 13 -8.21 2.53 -1.44
CA ILE A 13 -7.62 3.13 -0.23
C ILE A 13 -8.17 4.54 0.00
N ALA A 14 -8.23 5.36 -1.05
CA ALA A 14 -8.75 6.72 -0.95
C ALA A 14 -10.24 6.75 -0.53
N ASP A 15 -11.05 5.83 -1.06
CA ASP A 15 -12.46 5.68 -0.68
C ASP A 15 -12.62 5.31 0.80
N GLU A 16 -11.86 4.32 1.27
CA GLU A 16 -11.87 3.87 2.67
C GLU A 16 -11.40 4.96 3.65
N LEU A 17 -10.38 5.72 3.27
CA LEU A 17 -9.79 6.78 4.11
C LEU A 17 -10.54 8.13 3.98
N GLY A 18 -11.50 8.26 3.06
CA GLY A 18 -12.13 9.55 2.74
C GLY A 18 -11.15 10.60 2.20
N ALA A 19 -10.05 10.15 1.58
CA ALA A 19 -8.95 10.99 1.11
C ALA A 19 -9.11 11.40 -0.35
N ASP A 20 -8.31 12.36 -0.82
CA ASP A 20 -8.29 12.73 -2.24
C ASP A 20 -7.77 11.55 -3.09
N PRO A 21 -8.53 11.05 -4.08
CA PRO A 21 -8.10 9.96 -4.96
C PRO A 21 -6.88 10.29 -5.82
N ARG A 22 -6.43 11.55 -5.85
CA ARG A 22 -5.20 12.01 -6.49
C ARG A 22 -4.05 12.26 -5.52
N ASP A 23 -4.18 11.93 -4.24
CA ASP A 23 -3.10 12.08 -3.28
C ASP A 23 -1.89 11.22 -3.69
N PRO A 24 -0.74 11.83 -4.04
CA PRO A 24 0.41 11.08 -4.53
C PRO A 24 0.95 10.08 -3.51
N ARG A 25 0.73 10.30 -2.21
CA ARG A 25 1.16 9.38 -1.15
C ARG A 25 0.41 8.05 -1.20
N ILE A 26 -0.89 8.09 -1.51
CA ILE A 26 -1.73 6.88 -1.64
C ILE A 26 -1.30 6.07 -2.87
N HIS A 27 -1.02 6.73 -3.99
CA HIS A 27 -0.52 6.06 -5.20
C HIS A 27 0.86 5.44 -4.98
N LEU A 28 1.79 6.16 -4.34
CA LEU A 28 3.10 5.61 -3.96
C LEU A 28 2.98 4.42 -3.01
N PHE A 29 2.12 4.49 -1.99
CA PHE A 29 1.88 3.39 -1.08
C PHE A 29 1.34 2.15 -1.81
N ALA A 30 0.31 2.32 -2.64
CA ALA A 30 -0.26 1.24 -3.46
C ALA A 30 0.81 0.62 -4.38
N HIS A 31 1.69 1.44 -4.96
CA HIS A 31 2.80 0.95 -5.78
C HIS A 31 3.76 0.06 -5.00
N PHE A 32 4.22 0.51 -3.82
CA PHE A 32 5.15 -0.27 -2.99
C PHE A 32 4.55 -1.60 -2.49
N VAL A 33 3.27 -1.59 -2.10
CA VAL A 33 2.56 -2.83 -1.71
C VAL A 33 2.54 -3.83 -2.86
N LEU A 34 2.20 -3.36 -4.07
CA LEU A 34 2.15 -4.23 -5.24
C LEU A 34 3.55 -4.71 -5.65
N GLU A 35 4.57 -3.86 -5.59
CA GLU A 35 5.95 -4.24 -5.91
C GLU A 35 6.47 -5.31 -4.95
N SER A 36 6.15 -5.18 -3.67
CA SER A 36 6.58 -6.12 -2.64
C SER A 36 6.09 -7.55 -2.89
N TRP A 37 4.94 -7.72 -3.56
CA TRP A 37 4.46 -9.04 -3.98
C TRP A 37 5.44 -9.78 -4.89
N SER A 38 6.24 -9.09 -5.71
CA SER A 38 7.25 -9.74 -6.55
C SER A 38 8.38 -10.37 -5.73
N VAL A 39 8.61 -9.89 -4.50
CA VAL A 39 9.61 -10.42 -3.57
C VAL A 39 9.02 -11.55 -2.73
N VAL A 40 7.77 -11.42 -2.31
CA VAL A 40 7.02 -12.45 -1.57
C VAL A 40 6.82 -13.72 -2.42
N ASP A 41 6.48 -13.56 -3.69
CA ASP A 41 6.15 -14.68 -4.61
C ASP A 41 7.32 -15.64 -4.84
N VAL A 42 8.55 -15.14 -4.79
CA VAL A 42 9.78 -15.92 -5.03
C VAL A 42 10.49 -16.36 -3.75
N SER A 43 9.92 -16.08 -2.58
CA SER A 43 10.51 -16.40 -1.28
C SER A 43 10.26 -17.85 -0.86
N ASP A 44 11.24 -18.46 -0.19
CA ASP A 44 11.11 -19.78 0.46
C ASP A 44 10.14 -19.76 1.65
N ASP A 45 9.96 -18.60 2.29
CA ASP A 45 8.97 -18.37 3.34
C ASP A 45 8.18 -17.07 3.05
N PRO A 46 7.09 -17.17 2.27
CA PRO A 46 6.32 -16.01 1.83
C PRO A 46 5.69 -15.23 2.98
N LEU A 47 5.28 -15.91 4.06
CA LEU A 47 4.63 -15.26 5.20
C LEU A 47 5.61 -14.39 5.99
N VAL A 48 6.84 -14.87 6.19
CA VAL A 48 7.89 -14.10 6.87
C VAL A 48 8.26 -12.85 6.07
N VAL A 49 8.39 -12.97 4.74
CA VAL A 49 8.71 -11.83 3.87
C VAL A 49 7.55 -10.83 3.83
N LEU A 50 6.32 -11.31 3.79
CA LEU A 50 5.13 -10.45 3.83
C LEU A 50 5.05 -9.66 5.14
N ASP A 51 5.32 -10.30 6.28
CA ASP A 51 5.33 -9.64 7.60
C ASP A 51 6.41 -8.54 7.65
N ALA A 52 7.62 -8.86 7.17
CA ALA A 52 8.72 -7.90 7.07
C ALA A 52 8.39 -6.72 6.12
N THR A 53 7.72 -6.98 4.99
CA THR A 53 7.22 -5.94 4.09
C THR A 53 6.25 -5.02 4.82
N PHE A 54 5.25 -5.54 5.53
CA PHE A 54 4.28 -4.72 6.24
C PHE A 54 4.91 -3.93 7.39
N ALA A 55 5.86 -4.51 8.13
CA ALA A 55 6.60 -3.81 9.17
C ALA A 55 7.38 -2.59 8.61
N LEU A 56 7.86 -2.65 7.37
CA LEU A 56 8.51 -1.53 6.69
C LEU A 56 7.52 -0.51 6.11
N LEU A 57 6.32 -0.94 5.72
CA LEU A 57 5.28 -0.09 5.13
C LEU A 57 4.39 0.61 6.17
N GLU A 58 4.27 0.04 7.38
CA GLU A 58 3.44 0.57 8.47
C GLU A 58 3.75 2.05 8.81
N PRO A 59 5.00 2.51 8.89
CA PRO A 59 5.30 3.93 9.06
C PRO A 59 4.79 4.82 7.92
N GLY A 60 4.77 4.29 6.69
CA GLY A 60 4.21 4.96 5.51
C GLY A 60 2.69 5.03 5.53
N TRP A 61 2.03 3.99 6.07
CA TRP A 61 0.58 3.97 6.28
C TRP A 61 0.13 5.08 7.24
N LEU A 62 0.82 5.25 8.37
CA LEU A 62 0.53 6.32 9.34
C LEU A 62 0.67 7.74 8.75
N ALA A 63 1.42 7.89 7.66
CA ALA A 63 1.56 9.17 6.96
C ALA A 63 0.43 9.47 5.97
N VAL A 64 -0.38 8.47 5.60
CA VAL A 64 -1.55 8.61 4.71
C VAL A 64 -2.89 8.47 5.42
N GLU A 65 -2.92 7.72 6.53
CA GLU A 65 -4.09 7.62 7.39
C GLU A 65 -4.37 9.00 8.02
N PRO A 66 -5.55 9.59 7.80
CA PRO A 66 -5.93 10.79 8.52
C PRO A 66 -6.01 10.46 10.01
N ALA A 67 -5.53 11.38 10.86
CA ALA A 67 -5.60 11.18 12.30
C ALA A 67 -7.05 10.84 12.71
N PRO A 68 -7.27 9.85 13.59
CA PRO A 68 -8.62 9.46 13.99
C PRO A 68 -9.30 10.62 14.75
N GLY A 69 -10.13 11.36 14.04
CA GLY A 69 -11.05 12.39 14.55
C GLY A 69 -10.40 13.70 15.01
N GLU A 70 -10.44 14.72 14.16
CA GLU A 70 -10.69 16.13 14.55
C GLU A 70 -12.06 16.57 14.06
#